data_AF-A0A1X7HH95-F1
#
_entry.id   AF-A0A1X7HH95-F1
#
_cell.length_a   1.000
_cell.length_b   1.000
_cell.length_c   1.000
_cell.angle_alpha   90.00
_cell.angle_beta   90.00
_cell.angle_gamma   90.00
#
_symmetry.space_group_name_H-M   'P 1'
#
loop_
_entity.id
_entity.type
_entity.pdbx_description
1 polymer ?
#
loop_
_entity_poly.entity_id
_entity_poly.type
_entity_poly.pdbx_seq_one_letter_code
_entity_poly.pdbx_strand_id
1 'polypeptide(L)'
;MSQRHVIDCRALSEKLAGRPGGTEPVQVWLLAHDINPKDVPLDSEIVIEDSAFGPVIRYTAYLRTEDGNLFVDPAAPGFAASEDRTAILRIAPDQEWLTTTGGEG
;
A
#
# COMPACT_ATOMS: atom_id res chain seq x y z
N MET A 1 -20.26 -12.39 -5.29
CA MET A 1 -19.64 -11.11 -5.69
C MET A 1 -18.34 -11.03 -4.92
N SER A 2 -17.19 -11.03 -5.59
CA SER A 2 -15.90 -10.90 -4.92
C SER A 2 -15.82 -9.52 -4.28
N GLN A 3 -15.49 -9.47 -3.00
CA GLN A 3 -15.47 -8.22 -2.24
C GLN A 3 -14.15 -7.51 -2.53
N ARG A 4 -14.20 -6.45 -3.32
CA ARG A 4 -13.04 -5.61 -3.63
C ARG A 4 -13.07 -4.35 -2.77
N HIS A 5 -12.00 -4.13 -2.03
CA HIS A 5 -11.77 -2.90 -1.27
C HIS A 5 -10.55 -2.17 -1.80
N VAL A 6 -10.60 -0.84 -1.75
CA VAL A 6 -9.52 0.03 -2.17
C VAL A 6 -9.19 0.95 -0.99
N ILE A 7 -7.91 1.05 -0.68
CA ILE A 7 -7.35 1.93 0.33
C ILE A 7 -6.44 2.91 -0.41
N ASP A 8 -6.87 4.16 -0.52
CA ASP A 8 -6.02 5.26 -1.00
C ASP A 8 -4.98 5.62 0.08
N CYS A 9 -3.68 5.43 -0.22
CA CYS A 9 -2.62 5.61 0.77
C CYS A 9 -2.48 7.06 1.23
N ARG A 10 -2.74 8.02 0.33
CA ARG A 10 -2.64 9.46 0.64
C ARG A 10 -3.77 9.86 1.57
N ALA A 11 -5.00 9.57 1.20
CA ALA A 11 -6.19 9.87 1.99
C ALA A 11 -6.14 9.18 3.36
N LEU A 12 -5.64 7.94 3.42
CA LEU A 12 -5.42 7.25 4.69
C LEU A 12 -4.36 7.95 5.55
N SER A 13 -3.21 8.32 4.96
CA SER A 13 -2.16 9.05 5.66
C SER A 13 -2.68 10.40 6.19
N GLU A 14 -3.42 11.16 5.38
CA GLU A 14 -4.01 12.45 5.77
C GLU A 14 -5.04 12.29 6.90
N LYS A 15 -5.91 11.28 6.80
CA LYS A 15 -6.89 10.94 7.84
C LYS A 15 -6.23 10.61 9.18
N LEU A 16 -5.05 9.98 9.13
CA LEU A 16 -4.32 9.53 10.32
C LEU A 16 -3.32 10.56 10.85
N ALA A 17 -2.87 11.52 10.03
CA ALA A 17 -1.84 12.50 10.37
C ALA A 17 -2.17 13.35 11.62
N GLY A 18 -3.46 13.57 11.90
CA GLY A 18 -3.92 14.29 13.09
C GLY A 18 -3.91 13.47 14.39
N ARG A 19 -3.58 12.17 14.34
CA ARG A 19 -3.61 11.28 15.49
C ARG A 19 -2.18 10.93 15.93
N PRO A 20 -1.83 11.06 17.22
CA PRO A 20 -0.52 10.63 17.70
C PRO A 20 -0.32 9.14 17.44
N GLY A 21 0.70 8.78 16.65
CA GLY A 21 0.95 7.40 16.24
C GLY A 21 -0.05 6.85 15.21
N GLY A 22 -0.86 7.69 14.56
CA GLY A 22 -1.96 7.25 13.69
C GLY A 22 -1.54 6.31 12.56
N THR A 23 -0.32 6.46 12.03
CA THR A 23 0.20 5.62 10.93
C THR A 23 0.87 4.33 11.41
N GLU A 24 1.17 4.19 12.69
CA GLU A 24 1.85 3.01 13.25
C GLU A 24 1.02 1.72 13.06
N PRO A 25 -0.31 1.69 13.33
CA PRO A 25 -1.13 0.51 13.06
C PRO A 25 -1.10 0.06 11.59
N VAL A 26 -1.07 1.01 10.64
CA VAL A 26 -0.99 0.71 9.20
C VAL A 26 0.37 0.09 8.86
N GLN A 27 1.45 0.65 9.42
CA GLN A 27 2.80 0.11 9.22
C GLN A 27 2.94 -1.31 9.77
N VAL A 28 2.42 -1.56 10.98
CA VAL A 28 2.40 -2.89 11.60
C VAL A 28 1.59 -3.88 10.76
N TRP A 29 0.43 -3.44 10.25
CA TRP A 29 -0.39 -4.27 9.37
C TRP A 29 0.33 -4.62 8.06
N LEU A 30 1.01 -3.67 7.41
CA LEU A 30 1.81 -3.95 6.21
C LEU A 30 2.93 -4.96 6.49
N LEU A 31 3.67 -4.77 7.59
CA LEU A 31 4.74 -5.67 7.99
C LEU A 31 4.25 -7.11 8.27
N ALA A 32 3.04 -7.27 8.81
CA ALA A 32 2.44 -8.59 9.03
C ALA A 32 2.20 -9.38 7.73
N HIS A 33 2.21 -8.71 6.58
CA HIS A 33 2.06 -9.29 5.24
C HIS A 33 3.38 -9.35 4.45
N ASP A 34 4.52 -9.16 5.12
CA ASP A 34 5.84 -9.00 4.49
C ASP A 34 5.93 -7.80 3.53
N ILE A 35 5.09 -6.78 3.73
CA ILE A 35 5.13 -5.53 2.97
C ILE A 35 5.87 -4.49 3.79
N ASN A 36 6.99 -4.00 3.26
CA ASN A 36 7.72 -2.89 3.88
C ASN A 36 6.98 -1.57 3.61
N PRO A 37 6.50 -0.84 4.63
CA PRO A 37 5.76 0.40 4.44
C PRO A 37 6.56 1.50 3.75
N LYS A 38 7.90 1.46 3.82
CA LYS A 38 8.77 2.42 3.12
C LYS A 38 8.85 2.19 1.61
N ASP A 39 8.34 1.06 1.14
CA ASP A 39 8.33 0.71 -0.27
C ASP A 39 6.97 1.06 -0.89
N VAL A 40 5.95 1.40 -0.12
CA VAL A 40 4.61 1.73 -0.64
C VAL A 40 4.54 3.24 -0.91
N PRO A 41 4.34 3.69 -2.18
CA PRO A 41 4.15 5.09 -2.50
C PRO A 41 2.89 5.66 -1.82
N LEU A 42 2.97 6.87 -1.26
CA LEU A 42 1.80 7.53 -0.68
C LEU A 42 0.77 7.91 -1.75
N ASP A 43 1.17 8.14 -2.99
CA ASP A 43 0.30 8.40 -4.13
C ASP A 43 -0.28 7.13 -4.80
N SER A 44 -0.11 5.95 -4.16
CA SER A 44 -0.64 4.68 -4.66
C SER A 44 -1.88 4.19 -3.91
N GLU A 45 -2.50 3.15 -4.46
CA GLU A 45 -3.62 2.44 -3.86
C GLU A 45 -3.19 1.04 -3.39
N ILE A 46 -3.77 0.59 -2.28
CA ILE A 46 -3.75 -0.80 -1.87
C ILE A 46 -5.12 -1.40 -2.13
N VAL A 47 -5.16 -2.46 -2.92
CA VAL A 47 -6.39 -3.18 -3.27
C VAL A 47 -6.44 -4.50 -2.52
N ILE A 48 -7.56 -4.76 -1.85
CA ILE A 48 -7.84 -6.03 -1.21
C ILE A 48 -8.96 -6.71 -2.00
N GLU A 49 -8.72 -7.92 -2.47
CA GLU A 49 -9.71 -8.68 -3.24
C GLU A 49 -9.60 -10.18 -3.01
N ASP A 50 -10.70 -10.91 -3.24
CA ASP A 50 -10.71 -12.37 -3.23
C ASP A 50 -9.99 -12.94 -4.46
N SER A 51 -9.12 -13.93 -4.23
CA SER A 51 -8.50 -14.74 -5.29
C SER A 51 -8.90 -16.21 -5.18
N ALA A 52 -8.53 -17.03 -6.17
CA ALA A 52 -8.75 -18.48 -6.15
C ALA A 52 -8.10 -19.19 -4.94
N PHE A 53 -7.11 -18.57 -4.30
CA PHE A 53 -6.36 -19.12 -3.18
C PHE A 53 -6.65 -18.43 -1.84
N GLY A 54 -7.63 -17.51 -1.81
CA GLY A 54 -7.98 -16.68 -0.65
C GLY A 54 -7.80 -15.18 -0.90
N PRO A 55 -8.08 -14.33 0.10
CA PRO A 55 -7.97 -12.88 -0.05
C PRO A 55 -6.50 -12.45 -0.20
N VAL A 56 -6.27 -11.49 -1.09
CA VAL A 56 -4.93 -10.96 -1.41
C VAL A 56 -4.91 -9.44 -1.30
N ILE A 57 -3.70 -8.91 -1.11
CA ILE A 57 -3.37 -7.49 -1.15
C ILE A 57 -2.59 -7.26 -2.45
N ARG A 58 -3.07 -6.36 -3.30
CA ARG A 58 -2.34 -5.85 -4.47
C ARG A 58 -1.92 -4.43 -4.21
N TYR A 59 -0.67 -4.11 -4.47
CA TYR A 59 -0.09 -2.81 -4.13
C TYR A 59 1.08 -2.50 -5.05
N THR A 60 1.36 -1.22 -5.23
CA THR A 60 2.57 -0.75 -5.90
C THR A 60 3.71 -0.65 -4.88
N ALA A 61 4.90 -1.13 -5.25
CA ALA A 61 6.10 -1.06 -4.43
C ALA A 61 7.23 -0.38 -5.19
N TYR A 62 7.96 0.53 -4.55
CA TYR A 62 9.20 1.07 -5.07
C TYR A 62 10.26 -0.03 -5.20
N LEU A 63 11.02 0.04 -6.29
CA LEU A 63 12.22 -0.76 -6.48
C LEU A 63 13.36 -0.16 -5.65
N ARG A 64 14.20 -1.03 -5.08
CA ARG A 64 15.42 -0.62 -4.37
C ARG A 64 16.67 -1.17 -5.05
N THR A 65 17.76 -0.41 -4.97
CA THR A 65 19.10 -0.86 -5.33
C THR A 65 19.63 -1.86 -4.31
N GLU A 66 20.74 -2.52 -4.63
CA GLU A 66 21.43 -3.44 -3.69
C GLU A 66 21.85 -2.74 -2.38
N ASP A 67 22.19 -1.45 -2.44
CA ASP A 67 22.47 -0.60 -1.27
C ASP A 67 21.22 -0.15 -0.49
N GLY A 68 20.02 -0.56 -0.93
CA GLY A 68 18.75 -0.21 -0.27
C GLY A 68 18.22 1.20 -0.59
N ASN A 69 18.81 1.92 -1.55
CA ASN A 69 18.29 3.21 -2.02
C ASN A 69 17.13 3.00 -3.00
N LEU A 70 16.27 4.00 -3.19
CA LEU A 70 15.24 3.94 -4.24
C LEU A 70 15.93 3.87 -5.61
N PHE A 71 15.54 2.88 -6.42
CA PHE A 71 16.00 2.80 -7.80
C PHE A 71 15.25 3.87 -8.61
N VAL A 72 16.00 4.70 -9.33
CA VAL A 72 15.47 5.73 -10.24
C VAL A 72 15.80 5.28 -11.65
N ASP A 73 14.79 5.16 -12.50
CA ASP A 73 14.99 4.79 -13.90
C ASP A 73 15.73 5.93 -14.63
N PRO A 74 16.87 5.68 -15.30
CA PRO A 74 17.57 6.71 -16.07
C PRO A 74 16.73 7.29 -17.22
N ALA A 75 15.73 6.57 -17.72
CA ALA A 75 14.76 7.07 -18.70
C ALA A 75 13.71 8.00 -18.09
N ALA A 76 13.52 7.97 -16.76
CA ALA A 76 12.60 8.81 -16.00
C ALA A 76 13.23 9.32 -14.70
N PRO A 77 14.27 10.18 -14.76
CA PRO A 77 15.12 10.53 -13.61
C PRO A 77 14.40 11.30 -12.48
N GLY A 78 13.16 11.74 -12.70
CA GLY A 78 12.33 12.40 -11.69
C GLY A 78 11.45 11.46 -10.87
N PHE A 79 11.41 10.17 -11.20
CA PHE A 79 10.49 9.20 -10.60
C PHE A 79 11.25 7.97 -10.12
N ALA A 80 11.01 7.57 -8.87
CA ALA A 80 11.45 6.27 -8.40
C ALA A 80 10.70 5.19 -9.17
N ALA A 81 11.43 4.18 -9.66
CA ALA A 81 10.79 3.07 -10.34
C ALA A 81 9.98 2.24 -9.35
N SER A 82 8.91 1.64 -9.83
CA SER A 82 8.00 0.83 -9.04
C SER A 82 7.50 -0.37 -9.82
N GLU A 83 6.95 -1.34 -9.11
CA GLU A 83 6.32 -2.54 -9.66
C GLU A 83 5.04 -2.87 -8.88
N ASP A 84 4.09 -3.53 -9.54
CA ASP A 84 2.92 -4.07 -8.86
C ASP A 84 3.25 -5.41 -8.22
N ARG A 85 2.91 -5.55 -6.94
CA ARG A 85 3.12 -6.75 -6.15
C ARG A 85 1.82 -7.26 -5.55
N THR A 86 1.83 -8.55 -5.24
CA THR A 86 0.72 -9.23 -4.57
C THR A 86 1.23 -9.92 -3.31
N ALA A 87 0.51 -9.75 -2.20
CA ALA A 87 0.73 -10.46 -0.94
C ALA A 87 -0.56 -11.16 -0.50
N ILE A 88 -0.43 -12.21 0.32
CA ILE A 88 -1.59 -12.87 0.93
C ILE A 88 -2.13 -11.99 2.06
N LEU A 89 -3.44 -11.78 2.14
CA LEU A 89 -4.07 -11.13 3.28
C LEU A 89 -4.14 -12.12 4.45
N ARG A 90 -3.34 -11.88 5.49
CA ARG A 90 -3.27 -12.71 6.71
C ARG A 90 -4.13 -12.15 7.83
N ILE A 91 -4.20 -10.82 7.92
CA ILE A 91 -4.94 -10.07 8.95
C ILE A 91 -5.80 -9.04 8.22
N ALA A 92 -7.08 -8.97 8.53
CA ALA A 92 -7.97 -7.97 7.94
C ALA A 92 -7.48 -6.54 8.28
N PRO A 93 -7.61 -5.57 7.36
CA PRO A 93 -7.35 -4.17 7.68
C PRO A 93 -8.39 -3.65 8.67
N ASP A 94 -8.08 -2.54 9.32
CA ASP A 94 -9.09 -1.83 10.10
C ASP A 94 -10.21 -1.33 9.18
N GLN A 95 -11.46 -1.49 9.62
CA GLN A 95 -12.63 -1.08 8.84
C GLN A 95 -12.63 0.42 8.57
N GLU A 96 -12.02 1.22 9.45
CA GLU A 96 -11.92 2.66 9.22
C GLU A 96 -11.02 3.01 8.02
N TRP A 97 -10.08 2.14 7.64
CA TRP A 97 -9.19 2.37 6.49
C TRP A 97 -9.91 2.12 5.16
N LEU A 98 -10.91 1.23 5.15
CA LEU A 98 -11.65 0.85 3.93
C LEU A 98 -12.60 1.94 3.41
N THR A 99 -12.72 3.05 4.15
CA THR A 99 -13.57 4.20 3.78
C THR A 99 -12.84 5.28 3.01
N THR A 100 -11.52 5.12 2.81
CA THR A 100 -10.71 6.02 1.99
C THR A 100 -10.75 5.54 0.54
N THR A 101 -11.91 5.67 -0.11
CA THR A 101 -12.04 5.36 -1.53
C THR A 101 -11.32 6.43 -2.35
N GLY A 102 -10.37 6.01 -3.20
CA GLY A 102 -9.69 6.89 -4.15
C GLY A 102 -10.71 7.71 -4.94
N GLY A 103 -10.50 9.01 -5.00
CA GLY A 103 -11.42 9.94 -5.65
C GLY A 103 -11.62 9.56 -7.11
N GLU A 104 -12.88 9.52 -7.55
CA GLU A 104 -13.21 9.57 -8.98
C GLU A 104 -12.56 10.82 -9.58
N GLY A 105 -11.89 10.64 -10.72
CA GLY A 105 -11.27 11.73 -11.49
C GLY A 105 -12.29 12.71 -12.09
#